data_AF-X1BD99-F1
#
_entry.id   AF-X1BD99-F1
#
_cell.length_a   1.000
_cell.length_b   1.000
_cell.length_c   1.000
_cell.angle_alpha   90.00
_cell.angle_beta   90.00
_cell.angle_gamma   90.00
#
_symmetry.space_group_name_H-M   'P 1'
#
loop_
_entity.id
_entity.type
_entity.pdbx_description
1 polymer ?
#
loop_
_entity_poly.entity_id
_entity_poly.type
_entity_poly.pdbx_seq_one_letter_code
_entity_poly.pdbx_strand_id
1 'polypeptide(L)'
;MGEHNARHLRGSKMEDLIFNGSQTRKANGMAEVSMILSNLSNNGNGNENGNGNGNGNSHKTRTSESLSLSNQLMVTRKLFRSGESEYFINKTACRLKDIVELFLDSGVGTKSYSIMEQGKVDFILSLKPDERRILIEEAAGISKYRSRKKEAVNKMNSTKNNLHRLNDLLNEIKIQMHTLGLQVKRLKRHHTIT
;
A
#
# COMPACT_ATOMS: atom_id res chain seq x y z
N MET A 1 -9.85 8.02 -5.40
CA MET A 1 -9.80 6.66 -5.97
C MET A 1 -10.41 6.68 -7.36
N GLY A 2 -9.92 7.57 -8.21
CA GLY A 2 -10.43 7.76 -9.57
C GLY A 2 -9.48 7.10 -10.55
N GLU A 3 -9.95 6.95 -11.77
CA GLU A 3 -9.14 6.47 -12.87
C GLU A 3 -7.88 7.33 -13.04
N HIS A 4 -6.73 6.67 -13.16
CA HIS A 4 -5.42 7.34 -13.30
C HIS A 4 -5.00 7.49 -14.76
N ASN A 5 -5.66 6.76 -15.67
CA ASN A 5 -5.45 6.90 -17.09
C ASN A 5 -6.41 7.94 -17.67
N ALA A 6 -5.86 9.03 -18.18
CA ALA A 6 -6.63 10.11 -18.80
C ALA A 6 -7.56 9.60 -19.91
N ARG A 7 -7.16 8.56 -20.66
CA ARG A 7 -7.96 8.00 -21.76
C ARG A 7 -9.31 7.46 -21.31
N HIS A 8 -9.32 6.78 -20.17
CA HIS A 8 -10.55 6.26 -19.58
C HIS A 8 -11.44 7.37 -19.00
N LEU A 9 -10.89 8.58 -18.82
CA LEU A 9 -11.63 9.78 -18.45
C LEU A 9 -11.97 10.68 -19.65
N ARG A 10 -11.85 10.15 -20.88
CA ARG A 10 -12.07 10.88 -22.14
C ARG A 10 -11.13 12.08 -22.33
N GLY A 11 -9.96 12.06 -21.68
CA GLY A 11 -8.88 13.02 -21.87
C GLY A 11 -7.67 12.39 -22.57
N SER A 12 -6.82 13.23 -23.16
CA SER A 12 -5.53 12.77 -23.71
C SER A 12 -4.46 12.76 -22.61
N LYS A 13 -4.49 13.76 -21.74
CA LYS A 13 -3.60 13.92 -20.59
C LYS A 13 -4.40 14.23 -19.33
N MET A 14 -3.77 14.03 -18.17
CA MET A 14 -4.44 14.30 -16.90
C MET A 14 -4.75 15.79 -16.72
N GLU A 15 -3.91 16.68 -17.28
CA GLU A 15 -4.13 18.13 -17.29
C GLU A 15 -5.43 18.57 -17.97
N ASP A 16 -5.97 17.76 -18.89
CA ASP A 16 -7.24 18.04 -19.60
C ASP A 16 -8.45 18.03 -18.65
N LEU A 17 -8.30 17.45 -17.45
CA LEU A 17 -9.34 17.45 -16.42
C LEU A 17 -9.41 18.79 -15.67
N ILE A 18 -8.41 19.67 -15.84
CA ILE A 18 -8.38 20.99 -15.25
C ILE A 18 -9.16 21.95 -16.14
N PHE A 19 -10.05 22.75 -15.54
CA PHE A 19 -10.85 23.73 -16.26
C PHE A 19 -9.96 24.64 -17.13
N ASN A 20 -10.16 24.56 -18.46
CA ASN A 20 -9.33 25.25 -19.44
C ASN A 20 -9.80 26.69 -19.76
N GLY A 21 -10.79 27.20 -19.03
CA GLY A 21 -11.37 28.53 -19.25
C GLY A 21 -12.60 28.50 -20.14
N SER A 22 -13.33 29.60 -20.13
CA SER A 22 -14.47 29.90 -21.02
C SER A 22 -14.37 31.36 -21.50
N GLN A 23 -15.27 31.80 -22.37
CA GLN A 23 -15.33 33.20 -22.82
C GLN A 23 -15.45 34.20 -21.66
N THR A 24 -16.02 33.77 -20.53
CA THR A 24 -16.28 34.61 -19.35
C THR A 24 -15.36 34.33 -18.17
N ARG A 25 -14.56 33.25 -18.19
CA ARG A 25 -13.74 32.84 -17.03
C ARG A 25 -12.36 32.33 -17.46
N LYS A 26 -11.32 32.83 -16.79
CA LYS A 26 -9.94 32.38 -17.02
C LYS A 26 -9.76 30.89 -16.68
N ALA A 27 -8.79 30.26 -17.34
CA ALA A 27 -8.37 28.90 -17.04
C ALA A 27 -7.84 28.77 -15.61
N ASN A 28 -8.07 27.61 -14.99
CA ASN A 28 -7.51 27.29 -13.69
C ASN A 28 -6.13 26.64 -13.84
N GLY A 29 -5.24 26.90 -12.87
CA GLY A 29 -3.94 26.21 -12.76
C GLY A 29 -4.03 24.86 -12.05
N MET A 30 -5.13 24.60 -11.34
CA MET A 30 -5.33 23.43 -10.50
C MET A 30 -6.82 23.02 -10.47
N ALA A 31 -7.06 21.72 -10.35
CA ALA A 31 -8.35 21.16 -9.95
C ALA A 31 -8.22 20.48 -8.59
N GLU A 32 -9.20 20.69 -7.71
CA GLU A 32 -9.27 20.04 -6.40
C GLU A 32 -10.64 19.39 -6.24
N VAL A 33 -10.64 18.15 -5.75
CA VAL A 33 -11.85 17.41 -5.42
C VAL A 33 -11.71 16.85 -4.01
N SER A 34 -12.69 17.15 -3.17
CA SER A 34 -12.80 16.64 -1.81
C SER A 34 -14.05 15.77 -1.69
N MET A 35 -13.86 14.57 -1.15
CA MET A 35 -14.93 13.62 -0.85
C MET A 35 -15.00 13.46 0.66
N ILE A 36 -16.20 13.60 1.22
CA ILE A 36 -16.45 13.37 2.65
C ILE A 36 -17.20 12.05 2.78
N LEU A 37 -16.61 11.10 3.49
CA LEU A 37 -17.18 9.80 3.78
C LEU A 37 -17.63 9.76 5.23
N SER A 38 -18.90 9.48 5.47
CA SER A 38 -19.46 9.24 6.81
C SER A 38 -19.70 7.75 7.02
N ASN A 39 -19.82 7.33 8.28
CA ASN A 39 -20.17 5.95 8.66
C ASN A 39 -19.17 4.90 8.13
N LEU A 40 -17.88 5.20 8.20
CA LEU A 40 -16.85 4.17 8.07
C LEU A 40 -16.87 3.34 9.36
N SER A 41 -17.89 2.47 9.49
CA SER A 41 -17.92 1.50 10.57
C SER A 41 -16.66 0.66 10.44
N ASN A 42 -15.85 0.62 11.50
CA ASN A 42 -14.77 -0.35 11.64
C ASN A 42 -15.43 -1.73 11.63
N ASN A 43 -15.67 -2.26 10.44
CA ASN A 43 -15.98 -3.67 10.25
C ASN A 43 -14.68 -4.47 10.41
N GLY A 44 -14.04 -4.28 11.57
CA GLY A 44 -13.12 -5.25 12.13
C GLY A 44 -14.01 -6.38 12.62
N ASN A 45 -14.14 -7.41 11.78
CA ASN A 45 -14.53 -8.75 12.20
C ASN A 45 -13.65 -9.16 13.39
N GLY A 46 -14.09 -8.83 14.60
CA GLY A 46 -13.72 -9.48 15.85
C GLY A 46 -14.45 -10.79 15.88
N ASN A 47 -13.82 -11.82 15.31
CA ASN A 47 -14.18 -13.20 15.58
C ASN A 47 -13.88 -13.46 17.07
N GLU A 48 -14.81 -13.13 17.97
CA GLU A 48 -14.75 -13.44 19.41
C GLU A 48 -15.17 -14.90 19.66
N ASN A 49 -14.57 -15.83 18.91
CA ASN A 49 -14.56 -17.24 19.26
C ASN A 49 -13.11 -17.73 19.30
N GLY A 50 -12.35 -17.13 20.22
CA GLY A 50 -11.05 -17.59 20.67
C GLY A 50 -11.14 -17.96 22.14
N ASN A 51 -11.52 -19.22 22.41
CA ASN A 51 -11.28 -19.84 23.70
C ASN A 51 -9.76 -19.82 23.96
N GLY A 52 -9.32 -18.93 24.85
CA GLY A 52 -7.91 -18.66 25.10
C GLY A 52 -7.75 -17.99 26.45
N ASN A 53 -7.67 -18.82 27.49
CA ASN A 53 -7.26 -18.43 28.83
C ASN A 53 -5.86 -17.77 28.76
N GLY A 54 -5.79 -16.47 28.97
CA GLY A 54 -4.57 -15.67 28.81
C GLY A 54 -4.67 -14.36 29.57
N ASN A 55 -4.19 -14.37 30.80
CA ASN A 55 -4.01 -13.20 31.66
C ASN A 55 -3.04 -12.21 30.98
N GLY A 56 -3.55 -11.07 30.52
CA GLY A 56 -2.78 -10.03 29.86
C GLY A 56 -3.49 -8.69 29.98
N ASN A 57 -3.04 -7.86 30.92
CA ASN A 57 -3.50 -6.49 31.15
C ASN A 57 -3.50 -5.68 29.85
N SER A 58 -4.66 -5.56 29.21
CA SER A 58 -4.88 -4.62 28.13
C SER A 58 -5.38 -3.32 28.74
N HIS A 59 -4.47 -2.36 28.87
CA HIS A 59 -4.71 -0.98 29.22
C HIS A 59 -5.72 -0.37 28.23
N LYS A 60 -7.01 -0.57 28.51
CA LYS A 60 -8.15 -0.02 27.78
C LYS A 60 -8.28 1.46 28.17
N THR A 61 -7.33 2.27 27.70
CA THR A 61 -7.20 3.66 28.13
C THR A 61 -8.06 4.55 27.28
N ARG A 62 -9.20 4.92 27.89
CA ARG A 62 -9.75 6.28 27.93
C ARG A 62 -9.61 7.07 26.63
N THR A 63 -10.54 6.87 25.70
CA THR A 63 -11.05 7.95 24.82
C THR A 63 -12.45 7.58 24.29
N SER A 64 -13.28 6.98 25.13
CA SER A 64 -14.69 6.75 24.84
C SER A 64 -15.54 7.95 25.26
N GLU A 65 -15.23 9.16 24.77
CA GLU A 65 -16.06 10.37 25.03
C GLU A 65 -15.61 11.60 24.20
N SER A 66 -15.35 11.42 22.90
CA SER A 66 -15.38 12.53 21.92
C SER A 66 -15.72 12.09 20.48
N LEU A 67 -16.18 10.85 20.30
CA LEU A 67 -16.31 10.16 19.00
C LEU A 67 -17.70 10.26 18.36
N SER A 68 -18.54 11.23 18.71
CA SER A 68 -19.91 11.35 18.15
C SER A 68 -20.10 12.44 17.09
N LEU A 69 -19.07 13.21 16.73
CA LEU A 69 -19.15 14.22 15.64
C LEU A 69 -18.07 14.09 14.56
N SER A 70 -17.10 13.17 14.73
CA SER A 70 -15.92 13.02 13.86
C SER A 70 -15.84 11.69 13.12
N ASN A 71 -16.97 11.03 12.87
CA ASN A 71 -17.02 9.83 12.04
C ASN A 71 -17.05 10.15 10.53
N GLN A 72 -16.56 11.34 10.17
CA GLN A 72 -16.48 11.86 8.81
C GLN A 72 -15.00 11.96 8.41
N LEU A 73 -14.65 11.25 7.35
CA LEU A 73 -13.32 11.27 6.75
C LEU A 73 -13.38 12.11 5.48
N MET A 74 -12.59 13.17 5.40
CA MET A 74 -12.44 13.96 4.19
C MET A 74 -11.18 13.53 3.44
N VAL A 75 -11.35 13.05 2.21
CA VAL A 75 -10.26 12.71 1.28
C VAL A 75 -10.24 13.73 0.15
N THR A 76 -9.10 14.39 -0.03
CA THR A 76 -8.91 15.43 -1.05
C THR A 76 -7.81 15.02 -2.02
N ARG A 77 -8.06 15.22 -3.32
CA ARG A 77 -7.04 15.13 -4.38
C ARG A 77 -6.93 16.48 -5.07
N LYS A 78 -5.71 17.01 -5.18
CA LYS A 78 -5.38 18.18 -6.00
C LYS A 78 -4.57 17.74 -7.19
N LEU A 79 -4.86 18.31 -8.35
CA LEU A 79 -4.15 18.07 -9.61
C LEU A 79 -3.71 19.40 -10.19
N PHE A 80 -2.43 19.52 -10.49
CA PHE A 80 -1.83 20.71 -11.09
C PHE A 80 -1.60 20.50 -12.59
N ARG A 81 -1.49 21.61 -13.34
CA ARG A 81 -1.11 21.56 -14.77
C ARG A 81 0.29 20.99 -15.02
N SER A 82 1.16 20.95 -14.00
CA SER A 82 2.44 20.22 -14.07
C SER A 82 2.25 18.70 -14.22
N GLY A 83 1.04 18.19 -14.02
CA GLY A 83 0.74 16.75 -13.96
C GLY A 83 0.91 16.15 -12.56
N GLU A 84 1.38 16.94 -11.61
CA GLU A 84 1.55 16.49 -10.22
C GLU A 84 0.20 16.37 -9.52
N SER A 85 0.08 15.33 -8.69
CA SER A 85 -1.11 15.08 -7.86
C SER A 85 -0.73 15.11 -6.38
N GLU A 86 -1.42 15.94 -5.61
CA GLU A 86 -1.33 15.96 -4.14
C GLU A 86 -2.56 15.33 -3.50
N TYR A 87 -2.35 14.76 -2.32
CA TYR A 87 -3.32 13.93 -1.64
C TYR A 87 -3.40 14.34 -0.16
N PHE A 88 -4.62 14.52 0.34
CA PHE A 88 -4.86 14.91 1.72
C PHE A 88 -5.93 14.03 2.37
N ILE A 89 -5.72 13.67 3.63
CA ILE A 89 -6.71 13.06 4.51
C ILE A 89 -6.98 14.05 5.64
N ASN A 90 -8.22 14.48 5.84
CA ASN A 90 -8.59 15.45 6.87
C ASN A 90 -7.67 16.70 6.88
N LYS A 91 -7.30 17.18 5.68
CA LYS A 91 -6.37 18.31 5.44
C LYS A 91 -4.88 18.04 5.77
N THR A 92 -4.50 16.84 6.21
CA THR A 92 -3.07 16.48 6.35
C THR A 92 -2.55 15.85 5.06
N ALA A 93 -1.35 16.24 4.64
CA ALA A 93 -0.73 15.68 3.43
C ALA A 93 -0.40 14.19 3.65
N CYS A 94 -0.72 13.36 2.67
CA CYS A 94 -0.55 11.91 2.75
C CYS A 94 -0.09 11.34 1.41
N ARG A 95 0.35 10.07 1.42
CA ARG A 95 0.71 9.38 0.18
C ARG A 95 -0.51 8.72 -0.44
N LEU A 96 -0.48 8.52 -1.76
CA LEU A 96 -1.50 7.73 -2.45
C LEU A 96 -1.68 6.34 -1.81
N LYS A 97 -0.57 5.72 -1.34
CA LYS A 97 -0.61 4.42 -0.65
C LYS A 97 -1.50 4.45 0.59
N ASP A 98 -1.43 5.51 1.38
CA ASP A 98 -2.17 5.63 2.65
C ASP A 98 -3.67 5.76 2.37
N ILE A 99 -4.04 6.52 1.34
CA ILE A 99 -5.44 6.59 0.92
C ILE A 99 -5.89 5.22 0.37
N VAL A 100 -5.08 4.53 -0.44
CA VAL A 100 -5.45 3.19 -0.96
C VAL A 100 -5.68 2.20 0.18
N GLU A 101 -4.81 2.18 1.19
CA GLU A 101 -4.94 1.31 2.37
C GLU A 101 -6.22 1.60 3.17
N LEU A 102 -6.55 2.88 3.34
CA LEU A 102 -7.78 3.32 4.00
C LEU A 102 -9.05 2.79 3.32
N PHE A 103 -9.06 2.76 1.98
CA PHE A 103 -10.18 2.22 1.19
C PHE A 103 -10.21 0.69 1.12
N LEU A 104 -9.06 0.01 1.26
CA LEU A 104 -9.02 -1.45 1.42
C LEU A 104 -9.61 -1.91 2.75
N ASP A 105 -9.43 -1.13 3.81
CA ASP A 105 -9.93 -1.43 5.15
C ASP A 105 -11.41 -1.14 5.32
N SER A 106 -11.96 -0.18 4.55
CA SER A 106 -13.37 0.14 4.55
C SER A 106 -14.26 -0.80 3.73
N GLY A 107 -13.66 -1.73 2.97
CA GLY A 107 -14.37 -2.59 2.02
C GLY A 107 -14.85 -1.87 0.75
N VAL A 108 -14.66 -0.56 0.65
CA VAL A 108 -14.88 0.23 -0.57
C VAL A 108 -13.56 0.22 -1.36
N GLY A 109 -13.28 -0.92 -2.00
CA GLY A 109 -12.06 -1.11 -2.79
C GLY A 109 -11.85 -0.04 -3.87
N THR A 110 -10.61 0.09 -4.34
CA THR A 110 -10.17 1.07 -5.36
C THR A 110 -10.91 0.92 -6.69
N LYS A 111 -11.36 -0.29 -7.04
CA LYS A 111 -12.30 -0.57 -8.12
C LYS A 111 -13.69 -0.76 -7.54
N SER A 112 -14.26 0.31 -7.02
CA SER A 112 -15.61 0.30 -6.47
C SER A 112 -16.60 -0.23 -7.53
N TYR A 113 -17.09 -1.46 -7.33
CA TYR A 113 -18.30 -1.96 -8.01
C TYR A 113 -19.52 -1.10 -7.66
N SER A 114 -19.43 -0.29 -6.61
CA SER A 114 -20.41 0.73 -6.23
C SER A 114 -20.62 1.80 -7.32
N ILE A 115 -19.71 1.93 -8.30
CA ILE A 115 -19.86 2.82 -9.44
C ILE A 115 -20.00 1.98 -10.72
N MET A 116 -21.24 1.85 -11.17
CA MET A 116 -21.60 1.21 -12.43
C MET A 116 -21.59 2.26 -13.53
N GLU A 117 -20.57 2.23 -14.39
CA GLU A 117 -20.54 3.03 -15.61
C GLU A 117 -21.42 2.37 -16.69
N GLN A 118 -21.95 3.18 -17.60
CA GLN A 118 -22.68 2.67 -18.75
C GLN A 118 -21.79 1.72 -19.58
N GLY A 119 -22.30 0.52 -19.90
CA GLY A 119 -21.55 -0.50 -20.65
C GLY A 119 -20.55 -1.33 -19.81
N LYS A 120 -20.37 -1.02 -18.52
CA LYS A 120 -19.44 -1.74 -17.65
C LYS A 120 -19.84 -3.20 -17.40
N VAL A 121 -21.13 -3.53 -17.46
CA VAL A 121 -21.63 -4.91 -17.31
C VAL A 121 -21.15 -5.79 -18.47
N ASP A 122 -21.29 -5.30 -19.71
CA ASP A 122 -20.84 -6.02 -20.90
C ASP A 122 -19.30 -6.16 -20.92
N PHE A 123 -18.60 -5.09 -20.50
CA PHE A 123 -17.16 -5.14 -20.29
C PHE A 123 -16.76 -6.24 -19.30
N ILE A 124 -17.40 -6.32 -18.12
CA ILE A 124 -17.13 -7.36 -17.11
C ILE A 124 -17.35 -8.77 -17.67
N LEU A 125 -18.38 -8.96 -18.50
CA LEU A 125 -18.66 -10.25 -19.15
C LEU A 125 -17.61 -10.60 -20.22
N SER A 126 -17.02 -9.60 -20.87
CA SER A 126 -15.94 -9.77 -21.87
C SER A 126 -14.52 -9.93 -21.27
N LEU A 127 -14.34 -9.62 -19.97
CA LEU A 127 -13.03 -9.70 -19.31
C LEU A 127 -12.45 -11.11 -19.36
N LYS A 128 -11.12 -11.18 -19.50
CA LYS A 128 -10.37 -12.42 -19.35
C LYS A 128 -10.58 -13.01 -17.94
N PRO A 129 -10.51 -14.34 -17.79
CA PRO A 129 -10.70 -15.01 -16.50
C PRO A 129 -9.83 -14.43 -15.37
N ASP A 130 -8.59 -14.07 -15.66
CA ASP A 130 -7.65 -13.51 -14.68
C ASP A 130 -8.10 -12.13 -14.16
N GLU A 131 -8.59 -11.27 -15.04
CA GLU A 131 -9.05 -9.91 -14.69
C GLU A 131 -10.40 -9.96 -13.97
N ARG A 132 -11.29 -10.85 -14.41
CA ARG A 132 -12.58 -11.11 -13.76
C ARG A 132 -12.41 -11.63 -12.34
N ARG A 133 -11.43 -12.51 -12.12
CA ARG A 133 -11.12 -13.06 -10.79
C ARG A 133 -10.81 -11.95 -9.79
N ILE A 134 -10.08 -10.91 -10.18
CA ILE A 134 -9.75 -9.79 -9.29
C ILE A 134 -11.03 -9.13 -8.76
N LEU A 135 -12.01 -8.87 -9.63
CA LEU A 135 -13.28 -8.26 -9.23
C LEU A 135 -14.07 -9.14 -8.24
N ILE A 136 -14.07 -10.46 -8.46
CA ILE A 136 -14.73 -11.42 -7.56
C ILE A 136 -14.03 -11.47 -6.19
N GLU A 137 -12.70 -11.50 -6.18
CA GLU A 137 -11.92 -11.53 -4.94
C GLU A 137 -12.05 -10.23 -4.13
N GLU A 138 -12.14 -9.10 -4.81
CA GLU A 138 -12.43 -7.82 -4.17
C GLU A 138 -13.85 -7.84 -3.59
N ALA A 139 -14.86 -8.34 -4.32
CA ALA A 139 -16.24 -8.45 -3.83
C ALA A 139 -16.37 -9.39 -2.61
N ALA A 140 -15.55 -10.44 -2.56
CA ALA A 140 -15.45 -11.35 -1.42
C ALA A 140 -14.69 -10.76 -0.22
N GLY A 141 -14.13 -9.56 -0.34
CA GLY A 141 -13.38 -8.90 0.74
C GLY A 141 -12.01 -9.54 1.05
N ILE A 142 -11.55 -10.49 0.24
CA ILE A 142 -10.29 -11.21 0.49
C ILE A 142 -9.05 -10.47 -0.04
N SER A 143 -9.24 -9.39 -0.80
CA SER A 143 -8.18 -8.59 -1.41
C SER A 143 -7.16 -8.07 -0.38
N LYS A 144 -7.61 -7.65 0.81
CA LYS A 144 -6.76 -7.21 1.93
C LYS A 144 -5.78 -8.30 2.37
N TYR A 145 -6.29 -9.51 2.62
CA TYR A 145 -5.49 -10.65 3.06
C TYR A 145 -4.51 -11.10 1.97
N ARG A 146 -4.93 -11.07 0.71
CA ARG A 146 -4.07 -11.41 -0.44
C ARG A 146 -2.92 -10.43 -0.60
N SER A 147 -3.18 -9.12 -0.44
CA SER A 147 -2.16 -8.07 -0.46
C SER A 147 -1.13 -8.26 0.66
N ARG A 148 -1.59 -8.46 1.91
CA ARG A 148 -0.71 -8.72 3.06
C ARG A 148 0.14 -9.98 2.87
N LYS A 149 -0.45 -11.06 2.36
CA LYS A 149 0.28 -12.30 2.02
C LYS A 149 1.37 -12.04 0.99
N LYS A 150 1.07 -11.29 -0.07
CA LYS A 150 2.04 -10.95 -1.12
C LYS A 150 3.21 -10.14 -0.57
N GLU A 151 2.94 -9.14 0.27
CA GLU A 151 3.99 -8.35 0.91
C GLU A 151 4.88 -9.20 1.83
N ALA A 152 4.28 -10.08 2.64
CA ALA A 152 5.01 -11.00 3.50
C ALA A 152 5.92 -11.94 2.70
N VAL A 153 5.43 -12.50 1.59
CA VAL A 153 6.22 -13.35 0.68
C VAL A 153 7.39 -12.56 0.07
N ASN A 154 7.17 -11.32 -0.35
CA ASN A 154 8.23 -10.48 -0.89
C ASN A 154 9.31 -10.17 0.17
N LYS A 155 8.90 -9.85 1.40
CA LYS A 155 9.84 -9.66 2.52
C LYS A 155 10.64 -10.93 2.80
N MET A 156 9.98 -12.09 2.84
CA MET A 156 10.62 -13.39 3.03
C MET A 156 11.67 -13.67 1.96
N ASN A 157 11.35 -13.41 0.68
CA ASN A 157 12.29 -13.59 -0.42
C ASN A 157 13.50 -12.65 -0.31
N SER A 158 13.28 -11.39 0.10
CA SER A 158 14.37 -10.44 0.36
C SER A 158 15.30 -10.93 1.48
N THR A 159 14.73 -11.39 2.60
CA THR A 159 15.51 -11.97 3.71
C THR A 159 16.29 -13.21 3.27
N LYS A 160 15.69 -14.08 2.46
CA LYS A 160 16.36 -15.26 1.91
C LYS A 160 17.56 -14.89 1.06
N ASN A 161 17.41 -13.88 0.19
CA ASN A 161 18.51 -13.37 -0.62
C ASN A 161 19.63 -12.75 0.23
N ASN A 162 19.27 -12.04 1.30
CA ASN A 162 20.25 -11.51 2.25
C ASN A 162 21.01 -12.62 2.99
N LEU A 163 20.34 -13.70 3.37
CA LEU A 163 20.98 -14.87 3.96
C LEU A 163 21.94 -15.56 2.99
N HIS A 164 21.59 -15.66 1.71
CA HIS A 164 22.51 -16.17 0.70
C HIS A 164 23.78 -15.33 0.62
N ARG A 165 23.66 -13.99 0.55
CA ARG A 165 24.82 -13.09 0.57
C ARG A 165 25.67 -13.21 1.83
N LEU A 166 25.04 -13.36 2.99
CA LEU A 166 25.77 -13.57 4.26
C LEU A 166 26.55 -14.90 4.24
N ASN A 167 25.99 -15.96 3.67
CA ASN A 167 26.71 -17.22 3.52
C ASN A 167 27.92 -17.08 2.60
N ASP A 168 27.81 -16.31 1.52
CA ASP A 168 28.93 -16.04 0.62
C ASP A 168 30.06 -15.29 1.36
N LEU A 169 29.72 -14.23 2.09
CA LEU A 169 30.68 -13.49 2.93
C LEU A 169 31.30 -14.36 4.03
N LEU A 170 30.51 -15.23 4.66
CA LEU A 170 31.00 -16.13 5.70
C LEU A 170 31.98 -17.15 5.14
N ASN A 171 31.75 -17.65 3.93
CA ASN A 171 32.67 -18.54 3.24
C ASN A 171 33.96 -17.81 2.86
N GLU A 172 33.88 -16.56 2.41
CA GLU A 172 35.06 -15.73 2.13
C GLU A 172 35.90 -15.50 3.40
N ILE A 173 35.28 -15.09 4.51
CA ILE A 173 35.96 -14.87 5.79
C ILE A 173 36.61 -16.17 6.29
N LYS A 174 35.96 -17.32 6.14
CA LYS A 174 36.55 -18.63 6.48
C LYS A 174 37.83 -18.89 5.69
N ILE A 175 37.84 -18.56 4.39
CA ILE A 175 39.03 -18.69 3.55
C ILE A 175 40.13 -17.75 4.04
N GLN A 176 39.80 -16.49 4.36
CA GLN A 176 40.76 -15.51 4.90
C GLN A 176 41.34 -15.96 6.27
N MET A 177 40.52 -16.50 7.16
CA MET A 177 41.00 -17.04 8.44
C MET A 177 41.95 -18.22 8.23
N HIS A 178 41.64 -19.10 7.28
CA HIS A 178 42.49 -20.24 6.97
C HIS A 178 43.86 -19.79 6.43
N THR A 179 43.91 -18.84 5.50
CA THR A 179 45.17 -18.33 4.95
C THR A 179 46.00 -17.60 6.02
N LEU A 180 45.36 -16.78 6.86
CA LEU A 180 46.02 -16.09 7.97
C LEU A 180 46.59 -17.09 9.01
N GLY A 181 45.82 -18.15 9.32
CA GLY A 181 46.27 -19.23 10.22
C GLY A 181 47.53 -19.94 9.69
N LEU A 182 47.61 -20.18 8.38
CA LEU A 182 48.80 -20.74 7.75
C LEU A 182 50.01 -19.79 7.85
N GLN A 183 49.82 -18.48 7.68
CA GLN A 183 50.88 -17.48 7.83
C GLN A 183 51.44 -17.43 9.25
N VAL A 184 50.56 -17.40 10.27
CA VAL A 184 50.97 -17.44 11.69
C VAL A 184 51.75 -18.72 11.99
N LYS A 185 51.31 -19.88 11.47
CA LYS A 185 52.01 -21.16 11.67
C LYS A 185 53.38 -21.22 10.97
N ARG A 186 53.60 -20.47 9.89
CA ARG A 186 54.92 -20.31 9.26
C ARG A 186 55.82 -19.40 10.09
N LEU A 187 55.33 -18.25 10.53
CA LEU A 187 56.07 -17.31 11.38
C LEU A 187 56.53 -17.97 12.69
N LYS A 188 55.65 -18.71 13.37
CA LYS A 188 56.01 -19.44 14.59
C LYS A 188 57.15 -20.44 14.37
N ARG A 189 57.17 -21.14 13.23
CA ARG A 189 58.26 -22.09 12.90
C ARG A 189 59.59 -21.38 12.69
N HIS A 190 59.58 -20.23 12.01
CA HIS A 190 60.80 -19.43 11.86
C HIS A 190 61.26 -18.84 13.20
N HIS A 191 60.34 -18.37 14.03
CA HIS A 191 60.67 -17.80 15.36
C HIS A 191 61.21 -18.83 16.36
N THR A 192 60.91 -20.12 16.20
CA THR A 192 61.50 -21.19 17.03
C THR A 192 62.88 -21.66 16.56
N ILE A 193 63.29 -21.29 15.36
CA ILE A 193 64.58 -21.70 14.76
C ILE A 193 65.65 -20.60 14.94
N THR A 194 65.21 -19.35 15.08
CA THR A 194 66.06 -18.21 15.47
C THR A 194 66.10 -18.08 16.98
#